data_AF-M7A3Z2-F1
#
_entry.id   AF-M7A3Z2-F1
#
_cell.length_a   1.000
_cell.length_b   1.000
_cell.length_c   1.000
_cell.angle_alpha   90.00
_cell.angle_beta   90.00
_cell.angle_gamma   90.00
#
_symmetry.space_group_name_H-M   'P 1'
#
loop_
_entity.id
_entity.type
_entity.pdbx_description
1 polymer ?
#
loop_
_entity_poly.entity_id
_entity_poly.type
_entity_poly.pdbx_seq_one_letter_code
_entity_poly.pdbx_strand_id
1 'polypeptide(L)'
;MYIFNVREIEPTEITSLLSHSRYNREYEDLAMTTAEKLIQKGEMKGKVEGKIEDAKNMLLNGASLEFVLKVTGFTEQELKDYGVI
;
A
#
# COMPACT_ATOMS: atom_id res chain seq x y z
N MET A 1 10.79 -5.28 29.21
CA MET A 1 10.28 -4.60 28.01
C MET A 1 10.63 -5.49 26.83
N TYR A 2 9.64 -6.16 26.22
CA TYR A 2 9.88 -7.03 25.07
C TYR A 2 9.64 -6.23 23.80
N ILE A 3 10.69 -6.03 22.99
CA ILE A 3 10.59 -5.42 21.67
C ILE A 3 10.51 -6.58 20.69
N PHE A 4 9.32 -6.85 20.15
CA PHE A 4 9.13 -7.85 19.10
C PHE A 4 9.43 -7.21 17.74
N ASN A 5 10.32 -7.84 16.98
CA ASN A 5 10.65 -7.42 15.62
C ASN A 5 9.57 -7.95 14.67
N VAL A 6 8.69 -7.07 14.20
CA VAL A 6 7.45 -7.39 13.45
C VAL A 6 7.71 -7.75 11.98
N ARG A 7 8.98 -7.91 11.57
CA ARG A 7 9.33 -8.08 10.15
C ARG A 7 9.18 -9.51 9.62
N GLU A 8 8.96 -10.50 10.49
CA GLU A 8 8.96 -11.93 10.11
C GLU A 8 7.78 -12.75 10.65
N ILE A 9 6.82 -12.10 11.32
CA ILE A 9 5.72 -12.81 12.00
C ILE A 9 4.48 -12.76 11.11
N GLU A 10 3.95 -13.93 10.75
CA GLU A 10 2.68 -14.00 10.03
C GLU A 10 1.52 -13.49 10.93
N PRO A 11 0.50 -12.82 10.37
CA PRO A 11 -0.59 -12.24 11.17
C PRO A 11 -1.26 -13.24 12.13
N THR A 12 -1.32 -14.51 11.75
CA THR A 12 -1.82 -15.66 12.52
C THR A 12 -1.00 -15.96 13.78
N GLU A 13 0.30 -15.75 13.75
CA GLU A 13 1.20 -16.03 14.87
C GLU A 13 1.09 -14.95 15.96
N ILE A 14 0.83 -13.69 15.55
CA ILE A 14 0.59 -12.56 16.45
C ILE A 14 -0.65 -12.84 17.32
N THR A 15 -1.74 -13.35 16.74
CA THR A 15 -2.99 -13.66 17.46
C THR A 15 -2.74 -14.65 18.60
N SER A 16 -1.95 -15.71 18.36
CA SER A 16 -1.65 -16.71 19.39
C SER A 16 -0.77 -16.16 20.53
N LEU A 17 0.15 -15.23 20.21
CA LEU A 17 1.02 -14.61 21.21
C LEU A 17 0.26 -13.61 22.08
N LEU A 18 -0.67 -12.86 21.48
CA LEU A 18 -1.49 -11.89 22.19
C LEU A 18 -2.56 -12.57 23.07
N SER A 19 -3.13 -13.70 22.66
CA SER A 19 -4.20 -14.40 23.39
C SER A 19 -3.77 -14.99 24.75
N HIS A 20 -2.47 -15.29 24.93
CA HIS A 20 -1.94 -15.84 26.18
C HIS A 20 -1.62 -14.77 27.22
N SER A 21 -1.49 -13.53 26.77
CA SER A 21 -1.34 -12.37 27.64
C SER A 21 -2.74 -11.85 27.93
N ARG A 22 -3.10 -11.59 29.19
CA ARG A 22 -4.38 -10.97 29.57
C ARG A 22 -4.49 -9.50 29.11
N TYR A 23 -4.01 -9.19 27.91
CA TYR A 23 -4.06 -7.87 27.31
C TYR A 23 -5.44 -7.68 26.68
N ASN A 24 -6.15 -6.73 27.26
CA ASN A 24 -7.37 -6.08 26.80
C ASN A 24 -7.69 -6.30 25.31
N ARG A 25 -8.87 -6.86 25.00
CA ARG A 25 -9.41 -6.98 23.64
C ARG A 25 -9.32 -5.67 22.85
N GLU A 26 -9.48 -4.54 23.53
CA GLU A 26 -9.36 -3.21 22.94
C GLU A 26 -8.00 -2.95 22.26
N TYR A 27 -6.90 -3.50 22.80
CA TYR A 27 -5.58 -3.37 22.17
C TYR A 27 -5.38 -4.34 21.01
N GLU A 28 -6.01 -5.51 21.04
CA GLU A 28 -6.01 -6.46 19.91
C GLU A 28 -6.81 -5.89 18.73
N ASP A 29 -7.98 -5.31 18.99
CA ASP A 29 -8.80 -4.61 17.99
C ASP A 29 -8.06 -3.37 17.43
N LEU A 30 -7.38 -2.60 18.28
CA LEU A 30 -6.58 -1.47 17.84
C LEU A 30 -5.38 -1.90 16.97
N ALA A 31 -4.72 -3.01 17.31
CA ALA A 31 -3.63 -3.56 16.53
C ALA A 31 -4.12 -4.12 15.18
N MET A 32 -5.23 -4.85 15.17
CA MET A 32 -5.87 -5.39 13.96
C MET A 32 -6.30 -4.28 13.01
N THR A 33 -7.00 -3.26 13.52
CA THR A 33 -7.41 -2.09 12.71
C THR A 33 -6.22 -1.31 12.17
N THR A 34 -5.09 -1.28 12.88
CA THR A 34 -3.86 -0.65 12.40
C THR A 34 -3.20 -1.50 11.30
N ALA A 35 -3.13 -2.81 11.47
CA ALA A 35 -2.59 -3.74 10.46
C ALA A 35 -3.43 -3.72 9.17
N GLU A 36 -4.75 -3.74 9.28
CA GLU A 36 -5.67 -3.63 8.13
C GLU A 36 -5.48 -2.31 7.38
N LYS A 37 -5.33 -1.18 8.10
CA LYS A 37 -5.03 0.12 7.48
C LYS A 37 -3.68 0.13 6.78
N LEU A 38 -2.66 -0.54 7.33
CA LEU A 38 -1.34 -0.65 6.71
C LEU A 38 -1.38 -1.49 5.44
N ILE A 39 -2.11 -2.62 5.45
CA ILE A 39 -2.33 -3.46 4.27
C ILE A 39 -3.06 -2.67 3.19
N GLN A 40 -4.19 -2.04 3.52
CA GLN A 40 -4.94 -1.22 2.56
C GLN A 40 -4.10 -0.07 1.99
N LYS A 41 -3.29 0.59 2.83
CA LYS A 41 -2.38 1.65 2.37
C LYS A 41 -1.28 1.09 1.46
N GLY A 42 -0.76 -0.10 1.77
CA GLY A 42 0.24 -0.80 0.95
C GLY A 42 -0.32 -1.23 -0.41
N GLU A 43 -1.49 -1.86 -0.43
CA GLU A 43 -2.19 -2.25 -1.65
C GLU A 43 -2.52 -1.05 -2.54
N MET A 44 -3.00 0.04 -1.94
CA MET A 44 -3.27 1.29 -2.65
C MET A 44 -1.99 1.88 -3.24
N LYS A 45 -0.88 1.87 -2.49
CA LYS A 45 0.41 2.35 -2.98
C LYS A 45 0.93 1.51 -4.15
N GLY A 46 0.86 0.18 -4.04
CA GLY A 46 1.28 -0.74 -5.11
C GLY A 46 0.45 -0.57 -6.39
N LYS A 47 -0.86 -0.36 -6.26
CA LYS A 47 -1.75 -0.09 -7.40
C LYS A 47 -1.42 1.25 -8.08
N VAL A 48 -1.06 2.27 -7.31
CA VAL A 48 -0.65 3.58 -7.85
C VAL A 48 0.72 3.47 -8.54
N GLU A 49 1.69 2.80 -7.93
CA GLU A 49 3.02 2.57 -8.52
C GLU A 49 2.93 1.82 -9.85
N GLY A 50 2.14 0.73 -9.93
CA GLY A 50 1.94 0.00 -11.18
C GLY A 50 1.31 0.85 -12.29
N LYS A 51 0.31 1.67 -11.96
CA LYS A 51 -0.30 2.59 -12.93
C LYS A 51 0.68 3.66 -13.43
N ILE A 52 1.58 4.14 -12.57
CA ILE A 52 2.62 5.12 -12.95
C ILE A 52 3.63 4.48 -13.90
N GLU A 53 4.05 3.26 -13.60
CA GLU A 53 4.95 2.48 -14.47
C GLU A 53 4.31 2.20 -15.84
N ASP A 54 3.04 1.81 -15.86
CA ASP A 54 2.26 1.64 -17.09
C ASP A 54 2.17 2.96 -17.87
N ALA A 55 1.87 4.08 -17.21
CA ALA A 55 1.82 5.40 -17.85
C ALA A 55 3.15 5.75 -18.52
N LYS A 56 4.26 5.53 -17.83
CA LYS A 56 5.62 5.76 -18.33
C LYS A 56 5.93 4.87 -19.53
N ASN A 57 5.61 3.58 -19.44
CA ASN A 57 5.82 2.62 -20.53
C ASN A 57 4.97 2.97 -21.76
N MET A 58 3.72 3.40 -21.57
CA MET A 58 2.87 3.85 -22.68
C MET A 58 3.48 5.05 -23.41
N LEU A 59 3.94 6.07 -22.67
CA LEU A 59 4.59 7.24 -23.25
C LEU A 59 5.89 6.87 -23.98
N LEU A 60 6.71 6.00 -23.40
CA LEU A 60 7.94 5.50 -24.03
C LEU A 60 7.66 4.73 -25.34
N ASN A 61 6.54 4.02 -25.41
CA ASN A 61 6.09 3.34 -26.62
C ASN A 61 5.38 4.26 -27.64
N GLY A 62 5.39 5.59 -27.41
CA GLY A 62 4.85 6.58 -28.33
C GLY A 62 3.33 6.80 -28.20
N ALA A 63 2.71 6.35 -27.11
CA ALA A 63 1.33 6.71 -26.82
C ALA A 63 1.20 8.22 -26.56
N SER A 64 0.14 8.84 -27.06
CA SER A 64 -0.16 10.25 -26.78
C SER A 64 -0.49 10.47 -25.30
N LEU A 65 -0.10 11.61 -24.75
CA LEU A 65 -0.42 12.00 -23.37
C LEU A 65 -1.92 11.89 -23.07
N GLU A 66 -2.79 12.37 -23.97
CA GLU A 66 -4.25 12.28 -23.82
C GLU A 66 -4.75 10.84 -23.63
N PHE A 67 -4.21 9.90 -24.41
CA PHE A 67 -4.53 8.47 -24.27
C PHE A 67 -4.09 7.93 -22.91
N VAL A 68 -2.89 8.29 -22.46
CA VAL A 68 -2.34 7.85 -21.18
C VAL A 68 -3.18 8.38 -20.02
N LEU A 69 -3.57 9.65 -20.03
CA LEU A 69 -4.46 10.25 -19.02
C LEU A 69 -5.81 9.52 -18.99
N LYS A 70 -6.39 9.21 -20.16
CA LYS A 70 -7.66 8.50 -20.29
C LYS A 70 -7.61 7.06 -19.74
N VAL A 71 -6.53 6.33 -20.01
CA VAL A 71 -6.40 4.92 -19.60
C VAL A 71 -6.04 4.79 -18.12
N THR A 72 -5.12 5.60 -17.64
CA THR A 72 -4.61 5.53 -16.27
C THR A 72 -5.57 6.19 -15.27
N GLY A 73 -6.34 7.18 -15.75
CA GLY A 73 -7.21 8.04 -14.96
C GLY A 73 -6.44 9.14 -14.22
N PHE A 74 -5.15 9.31 -14.50
CA PHE A 74 -4.35 10.38 -13.93
C PHE A 74 -4.59 11.71 -14.65
N THR A 75 -4.30 12.79 -13.93
CA THR A 75 -4.16 14.13 -14.47
C THR A 75 -2.73 14.42 -14.90
N GLU A 76 -2.55 15.42 -15.76
CA GLU A 76 -1.21 15.82 -16.21
C GLU A 76 -0.34 16.30 -15.04
N GLN A 77 -0.96 16.97 -14.05
CA GLN A 77 -0.25 17.42 -12.86
C GLN A 77 0.24 16.23 -12.03
N GLU A 78 -0.57 15.21 -11.83
CA GLU A 78 -0.16 13.99 -11.13
C GLU A 78 1.02 13.30 -11.84
N LEU A 79 0.98 13.18 -13.17
CA LEU A 79 2.09 12.60 -13.92
C LEU A 79 3.40 13.40 -13.77
N LYS A 80 3.33 14.74 -13.68
CA LYS A 80 4.48 15.61 -13.39
C LYS A 80 4.98 15.42 -11.96
N ASP A 81 4.07 15.37 -11.00
CA ASP A 81 4.40 15.18 -9.58
C ASP A 81 5.07 13.81 -9.34
N TYR A 82 4.69 12.80 -10.14
CA TYR A 82 5.33 11.48 -10.16
C TYR A 82 6.59 11.39 -11.04
N GLY A 83 6.97 12.45 -11.75
CA GLY A 83 8.18 12.49 -12.60
C GLY A 83 8.11 11.58 -13.83
N VAL A 84 6.90 11.33 -14.35
CA VAL A 84 6.66 10.54 -15.56
C VAL A 84 6.91 11.38 -16.82
N ILE A 85 6.56 12.68 -16.77
CA ILE A 85 6.69 13.67 -17.84
C ILE A 85 7.34 14.96 -17.34
#